data_AF-A0A077NGZ6-F1
#
_entry.id   AF-A0A077NGZ6-F1
#
_cell.length_a   1.000
_cell.length_b   1.000
_cell.length_c   1.000
_cell.angle_alpha   90.00
_cell.angle_beta   90.00
_cell.angle_gamma   90.00
#
_symmetry.space_group_name_H-M   'P 1'
#
loop_
_entity.id
_entity.type
_entity.pdbx_description
1 polymer ?
#
loop_
_entity_poly.entity_id
_entity_poly.type
_entity_poly.pdbx_seq_one_letter_code
_entity_poly.pdbx_strand_id
1 'polypeptide(L)' 'MTQERLGVLAGIDESTARSRVSHYETGTHKPTYDTMCLFAKVLDVPECYFYILDDTFAESVLTLYYASK' A
#
# COMPACT_ATOMS: atom_id res chain seq x y z
N MET A 1 -5.58 -6.84 7.86
CA MET A 1 -4.96 -7.67 6.79
C MET A 1 -3.54 -8.01 7.19
N THR A 2 -2.98 -9.18 6.85
CA THR A 2 -1.58 -9.54 7.16
C THR A 2 -0.64 -9.10 6.02
N GLN A 3 0.65 -8.91 6.33
CA GLN A 3 1.69 -8.60 5.33
C GLN A 3 1.73 -9.62 4.19
N GLU A 4 1.72 -10.90 4.55
CA GLU A 4 1.68 -12.02 3.59
C GLU A 4 0.46 -11.95 2.69
N ARG A 5 -0.73 -11.74 3.26
CA ARG A 5 -1.97 -11.64 2.49
C ARG A 5 -1.96 -10.43 1.56
N LEU A 6 -1.48 -9.26 2.00
CA LEU A 6 -1.32 -8.09 1.14
C LEU A 6 -0.38 -8.38 -0.03
N GLY A 7 0.79 -8.97 0.27
CA GLY A 7 1.78 -9.32 -0.76
C GLY A 7 1.21 -10.29 -1.79
N VAL A 8 0.55 -11.37 -1.36
CA VAL A 8 -0.07 -12.36 -2.26
C VAL A 8 -1.15 -11.72 -3.13
N LEU A 9 -2.04 -10.91 -2.54
CA LEU A 9 -3.09 -10.21 -3.30
C LEU A 9 -2.53 -9.20 -4.30
N ALA A 10 -1.35 -8.65 -4.04
CA ALA A 10 -0.61 -7.77 -4.93
C ALA A 10 0.30 -8.52 -5.92
N GLY A 11 0.20 -9.85 -6.01
CA GLY A 11 0.94 -10.66 -6.98
C GLY A 11 2.39 -11.00 -6.57
N ILE A 12 2.75 -10.83 -5.30
CA ILE A 12 4.02 -11.31 -4.75
C ILE A 12 3.88 -12.81 -4.45
N ASP A 13 4.90 -13.58 -4.83
CA ASP A 13 4.97 -15.01 -4.50
C ASP A 13 4.83 -15.25 -2.99
N GLU A 14 3.94 -16.18 -2.61
CA GLU A 14 3.54 -16.44 -1.22
C GLU A 14 4.75 -16.75 -0.33
N SER A 15 5.74 -17.50 -0.83
CA SER A 15 6.93 -17.88 -0.07
C SER A 15 7.78 -16.68 0.36
N THR A 16 7.66 -15.55 -0.34
CA THR A 16 8.43 -14.31 -0.09
C THR A 16 7.56 -13.12 0.33
N ALA A 17 6.23 -13.24 0.26
CA ALA A 17 5.28 -12.15 0.44
C ALA A 17 5.48 -11.41 1.78
N ARG A 18 5.55 -12.15 2.89
CA ARG A 18 5.75 -11.56 4.22
C ARG A 18 7.07 -10.78 4.31
N SER A 19 8.18 -11.39 3.88
CA SER A 19 9.51 -10.77 3.97
C SER A 19 9.60 -9.51 3.10
N ARG A 20 9.08 -9.55 1.87
CA ARG A 20 9.11 -8.39 0.97
C ARG A 20 8.29 -7.22 1.50
N VAL A 21 7.07 -7.46 1.97
CA VAL A 21 6.23 -6.40 2.56
C VAL A 21 6.88 -5.84 3.82
N SER A 22 7.45 -6.69 4.68
CA SER A 22 8.19 -6.24 5.86
C SER A 22 9.36 -5.32 5.49
N HIS A 23 10.14 -5.62 4.45
CA HIS A 23 11.23 -4.74 4.00
C HIS A 23 10.74 -3.39 3.49
N TYR A 24 9.51 -3.32 2.95
CA TYR A 24 8.90 -2.06 2.52
C TYR A 24 8.46 -1.23 3.74
N GLU A 25 7.82 -1.84 4.72
CA GLU A 25 7.37 -1.17 5.95
C GLU A 25 8.54 -0.64 6.80
N THR A 26 9.64 -1.39 6.88
CA THR A 26 10.85 -0.96 7.62
C THR A 26 11.73 0.00 6.83
N GLY A 27 11.39 0.29 5.56
CA GLY A 27 12.19 1.14 4.69
C GLY A 27 13.51 0.52 4.22
N THR A 28 13.74 -0.77 4.47
CA THR A 28 14.93 -1.51 4.01
C THR A 28 15.00 -1.54 2.49
N HIS A 29 13.85 -1.69 1.82
CA HIS A 29 13.73 -1.56 0.38
C HIS A 29 12.58 -0.64 0.03
N LYS A 30 12.72 0.09 -1.08
CA LYS A 30 11.64 0.91 -1.60
C LYS A 30 10.86 0.11 -2.65
N PRO A 31 9.53 -0.05 -2.51
CA PRO A 31 8.70 -0.63 -3.54
C PRO A 31 8.70 0.26 -4.78
N THR A 32 8.51 -0.36 -5.95
CA THR A 32 8.28 0.38 -7.20
C THR A 32 6.91 1.07 -7.16
N TYR A 33 6.72 2.09 -8.00
CA TYR A 33 5.41 2.74 -8.11
C TYR A 33 4.30 1.74 -8.48
N ASP A 34 4.55 0.84 -9.44
CA ASP A 34 3.59 -0.19 -9.85
C ASP A 34 3.20 -1.12 -8.68
N THR A 35 4.16 -1.45 -7.81
CA THR A 35 3.87 -2.21 -6.58
C THR A 35 2.95 -1.43 -5.63
N MET A 36 3.17 -0.12 -5.49
CA MET A 36 2.30 0.72 -4.67
C MET A 36 0.90 0.86 -5.27
N CYS A 37 0.76 0.93 -6.58
CA CYS A 37 -0.55 0.89 -7.25
C CYS A 37 -1.30 -0.41 -6.94
N LEU A 38 -0.62 -1.56 -6.98
CA LEU A 38 -1.21 -2.85 -6.63
C LEU A 38 -1.63 -2.88 -5.15
N PHE A 39 -0.80 -2.36 -4.25
CA PHE A 39 -1.14 -2.28 -2.83
C PHE A 39 -2.33 -1.35 -2.59
N ALA A 40 -2.36 -0.19 -3.24
CA ALA A 40 -3.47 0.76 -3.18
C ALA A 40 -4.79 0.10 -3.55
N LYS A 41 -4.80 -0.63 -4.66
CA LYS A 41 -5.96 -1.38 -5.12
C LYS A 41 -6.41 -2.46 -4.13
N VAL A 42 -5.49 -3.19 -3.51
CA VAL A 42 -5.80 -4.24 -2.53
C VAL A 42 -6.31 -3.65 -1.21
N LEU A 43 -5.74 -2.52 -0.79
CA LEU A 43 -6.09 -1.80 0.44
C LEU A 43 -7.28 -0.88 0.28
N ASP A 44 -7.78 -0.72 -0.95
CA ASP A 44 -8.88 0.16 -1.30
C ASP A 44 -8.63 1.64 -0.97
N VAL A 45 -7.41 2.13 -1.23
CA VAL A 45 -6.99 3.53 -0.99
C VAL A 45 -6.46 4.15 -2.29
N PRO A 46 -6.41 5.49 -2.44
CA PRO A 46 -5.78 6.11 -3.60
C PRO A 46 -4.25 5.95 -3.53
N GLU A 47 -3.59 5.77 -4.69
CA GLU A 47 -2.15 5.49 -4.77
C GLU A 47 -1.30 6.59 -4.15
N CYS A 48 -1.78 7.83 -4.22
CA CYS A 48 -1.10 8.99 -3.65
C CYS A 48 -1.03 8.95 -2.11
N TYR A 49 -1.94 8.21 -1.45
CA TYR A 49 -1.98 8.08 0.01
C TYR A 49 -0.63 7.67 0.62
N PHE A 50 0.09 6.75 -0.05
CA PHE A 50 1.38 6.25 0.43
C PHE A 50 2.53 7.27 0.40
N TYR A 51 2.32 8.43 -0.21
CA TYR A 51 3.34 9.46 -0.38
C TYR A 51 2.98 10.76 0.33
N ILE A 52 1.92 10.75 1.15
CA ILE A 52 1.51 11.89 1.96
C ILE A 52 2.13 11.74 3.35
N LEU A 53 2.91 12.74 3.78
CA LEU A 53 3.54 12.75 5.11
C LEU A 53 2.69 13.44 6.18
N ASP A 54 1.77 14.31 5.77
CA ASP A 54 0.89 15.02 6.69
C ASP A 54 -0.39 14.21 6.93
N ASP A 55 -0.59 13.75 8.17
CA ASP A 55 -1.72 12.89 8.53
C ASP A 55 -3.06 13.56 8.23
N THR A 56 -3.19 14.88 8.47
CA THR A 56 -4.45 15.60 8.23
C THR A 56 -4.81 15.65 6.75
N PHE A 57 -3.81 15.86 5.90
CA PHE A 57 -3.98 15.84 4.44
C PHE A 57 -4.25 14.42 3.94
N ALA A 58 -3.59 13.40 4.49
CA ALA A 58 -3.82 12.00 4.14
C ALA A 58 -5.28 11.60 4.41
N GLU A 59 -5.80 11.94 5.59
CA GLU A 59 -7.21 11.69 5.96
C GLU A 59 -8.20 12.45 5.07
N SER A 60 -7.86 13.69 4.69
CA SER A 60 -8.69 14.48 3.77
C SER A 60 -8.76 13.84 2.37
N VAL A 61 -7.64 13.32 1.87
CA VAL A 61 -7.56 12.60 0.59
C VAL A 61 -8.33 11.29 0.64
N LEU A 62 -8.24 10.52 1.72
CA LEU A 62 -9.05 9.30 1.90
C LEU A 62 -10.54 9.62 1.89
N THR A 63 -10.96 10.64 2.63
CA THR A 63 -12.36 11.08 2.69
C THR A 63 -12.89 11.44 1.31
N LEU A 64 -12.13 12.22 0.54
CA LEU A 64 -12.49 12.59 -0.83
C LEU A 64 -12.58 11.36 -1.75
N TYR A 65 -11.62 10.46 -1.67
CA TYR A 65 -11.56 9.24 -2.48
C TYR A 65 -12.80 8.36 -2.25
N TYR A 66 -13.16 8.10 -1.00
CA TYR A 66 -14.34 7.30 -0.68
C TYR A 66 -15.66 7.99 -1.04
N ALA A 67 -15.73 9.32 -0.95
CA ALA A 67 -16.90 10.08 -1.38
C ALA A 67 -17.10 10.10 -2.90
N SER A 68 -16.03 9.85 -3.67
CA SER A 68 -16.04 9.85 -5.14
C SER A 68 -16.34 8.50 -5.79
N LYS A 69 -16.49 7.43 -4.99
CA LYS A 69 -16.87 6.08 -5.44
C LYS A 69 -18.38 5.93 -5.55
#